data_AF-A0A1G8SM89-F1
#
_entry.id   AF-A0A1G8SM89-F1
#
_cell.length_a   1.000
_cell.length_b   1.000
_cell.length_c   1.000
_cell.angle_alpha   90.00
_cell.angle_beta   90.00
_cell.angle_gamma   90.00
#
_symmetry.space_group_name_H-M   'P 1'
#
loop_
_entity.id
_entity.type
_entity.pdbx_description
1 polymer ?
#
loop_
_entity_poly.entity_id
_entity_poly.type
_entity_poly.pdbx_seq_one_letter_code
_entity_poly.pdbx_strand_id
1 'polypeptide(L)'
;MTKSAGSLVRDIFLSILTVVVVILVFFLVDISPWEPNRSESENLFGNLFELLPDGLFTETFAPYDMVEFNVVTALVVIGVGMSIVWQVLSWAFWKR
;
A
#
# COMPACT_ATOMS: atom_id res chain seq x y z
N MET A 1 -9.26 -26.98 4.01
CA MET A 1 -9.91 -26.36 5.18
C MET A 1 -10.76 -25.20 4.69
N THR A 2 -12.09 -25.31 4.75
CA THR A 2 -13.00 -24.22 4.35
C THR A 2 -13.03 -23.16 5.44
N LYS A 3 -12.57 -21.94 5.14
CA LYS A 3 -12.66 -20.81 6.08
C LYS A 3 -14.12 -20.44 6.32
N SER A 4 -14.52 -20.26 7.58
CA SER A 4 -15.85 -19.75 7.91
C SER A 4 -15.99 -18.31 7.44
N ALA A 5 -17.21 -17.87 7.10
CA ALA A 5 -17.45 -16.50 6.67
C ALA A 5 -16.93 -15.47 7.70
N GLY A 6 -17.06 -15.76 8.99
CA GLY A 6 -16.51 -14.92 10.07
C GLY A 6 -14.99 -14.83 10.06
N SER A 7 -14.28 -15.92 9.74
CA SER A 7 -12.81 -15.88 9.62
C SER A 7 -12.33 -15.08 8.41
N LEU A 8 -13.06 -15.11 7.29
CA LEU A 8 -12.74 -14.32 6.11
C LEU A 8 -12.95 -12.82 6.36
N VAL A 9 -14.06 -12.44 6.99
CA VAL A 9 -14.32 -11.03 7.35
C VAL A 9 -13.24 -10.51 8.30
N ARG A 10 -12.84 -11.32 9.29
CA ARG A 10 -11.75 -10.95 10.20
C ARG A 10 -10.43 -10.74 9.46
N ASP A 11 -10.06 -11.63 8.55
CA ASP A 11 -8.79 -11.56 7.81
C ASP A 11 -8.76 -10.34 6.86
N ILE A 12 -9.88 -10.03 6.19
CA ILE A 12 -10.04 -8.81 5.38
C ILE A 12 -9.93 -7.56 6.27
N PHE A 13 -10.62 -7.56 7.42
CA PHE A 13 -10.56 -6.44 8.36
C PHE A 13 -9.13 -6.17 8.86
N LEU A 14 -8.38 -7.23 9.22
CA LEU A 14 -6.98 -7.11 9.62
C LEU A 14 -6.09 -6.59 8.48
N SER A 15 -6.38 -7.00 7.24
CA SER A 15 -5.65 -6.52 6.06
C SER A 15 -5.88 -5.01 5.85
N ILE A 16 -7.13 -4.55 5.97
CA ILE A 16 -7.48 -3.12 5.89
C ILE A 16 -6.85 -2.34 7.04
N LEU A 17 -6.92 -2.87 8.27
CA LEU A 17 -6.31 -2.25 9.45
C LEU A 17 -4.80 -2.03 9.26
N THR A 18 -4.12 -2.99 8.65
CA THR A 18 -2.69 -2.87 8.33
C THR A 18 -2.42 -1.69 7.40
N VAL A 19 -3.25 -1.49 6.36
CA VAL A 19 -3.14 -0.34 5.45
C VAL A 19 -3.33 0.97 6.20
N VAL A 20 -4.34 1.04 7.07
CA VAL A 20 -4.62 2.25 7.88
C VAL A 20 -3.42 2.59 8.77
N VAL A 21 -2.80 1.60 9.42
CA VAL A 21 -1.62 1.83 10.26
C VAL A 21 -0.44 2.36 9.44
N VAL A 22 -0.16 1.79 8.27
CA VAL A 22 0.91 2.26 7.38
C VAL A 22 0.67 3.71 6.97
N ILE A 23 -0.56 4.04 6.56
CA ILE A 23 -0.95 5.40 6.16
C ILE A 23 -0.76 6.39 7.33
N LEU A 24 -1.13 6.01 8.55
CA LEU A 24 -0.94 6.84 9.74
C LEU A 24 0.53 7.08 10.06
N VAL A 25 1.37 6.05 9.95
CA VAL A 25 2.82 6.20 10.18
C VAL A 25 3.42 7.16 9.17
N PHE A 26 3.12 6.98 7.88
CA PHE A 26 3.64 7.89 6.84
C PHE A 26 3.13 9.31 7.01
N PHE A 27 1.86 9.48 7.39
CA PHE A 27 1.31 10.80 7.70
C PHE A 27 2.06 11.49 8.84
N LEU A 28 2.35 10.76 9.93
CA LEU A 28 3.10 11.32 11.06
C LEU A 28 4.56 11.66 10.71
N VAL A 29 5.17 10.90 9.81
CA VAL A 29 6.54 11.15 9.35
C VAL A 29 6.59 12.32 8.38
N ASP A 30 5.60 12.45 7.50
CA ASP A 30 5.52 13.53 6.51
C ASP A 30 5.30 14.91 7.17
N ILE A 31 4.50 14.98 8.24
CA ILE A 31 4.35 16.23 9.04
C ILE A 31 5.56 16.53 9.94
N SER A 32 6.46 15.56 10.11
CA SER A 32 7.65 15.72 10.95
C SER A 32 8.75 16.42 10.14
N PRO A 33 9.61 17.26 10.75
CA PRO A 33 10.78 17.84 10.08
C PRO A 33 11.90 16.80 9.79
N TRP A 34 11.56 15.51 9.82
CA TRP A 34 12.49 14.42 9.58
C TRP A 34 12.62 14.19 8.09
N GLU A 35 13.83 14.35 7.55
CA GLU A 35 14.13 14.01 6.17
C GLU A 35 14.86 12.66 6.11
N PRO A 36 14.40 11.71 5.26
CA PRO A 36 15.14 10.47 5.04
C PRO A 36 16.51 10.77 4.42
N ASN A 37 17.54 10.04 4.85
CA ASN A 37 18.89 10.20 4.30
C ASN A 37 18.95 9.71 2.85
N ARG A 38 19.11 10.63 1.89
CA ARG A 38 19.11 10.35 0.43
C ARG A 38 20.48 10.01 -0.16
N SER A 39 21.53 9.92 0.66
CA SER A 39 22.93 9.88 0.20
C SER A 39 23.31 8.74 -0.76
N GLU A 40 22.53 7.66 -0.85
CA GLU A 40 22.75 6.55 -1.80
C GLU A 40 21.48 6.06 -2.53
N SER A 41 20.29 6.57 -2.18
CA SER A 41 19.01 6.08 -2.71
C SER A 41 18.62 6.68 -4.07
N GLU A 42 19.28 7.77 -4.48
CA GLU A 42 19.00 8.48 -5.74
C GLU A 42 19.18 7.58 -6.99
N ASN A 43 20.08 6.59 -6.94
CA ASN A 43 20.36 5.75 -8.10
C ASN A 43 19.34 4.61 -8.33
N LEU A 44 18.77 4.04 -7.27
CA LEU A 44 17.83 2.90 -7.39
C LEU A 44 16.38 3.36 -7.51
N PHE A 45 15.98 4.33 -6.69
CA PHE A 45 14.62 4.81 -6.69
C PHE A 45 14.39 5.92 -7.72
N GLY A 46 15.39 6.77 -8.01
CA GLY A 46 15.28 7.81 -9.04
C GLY A 46 14.94 7.25 -10.43
N ASN A 47 15.62 6.19 -10.84
CA ASN A 47 15.34 5.49 -12.12
C ASN A 47 13.97 4.80 -12.15
N LEU A 48 13.49 4.29 -11.00
CA LEU A 48 12.16 3.69 -10.89
C LEU A 48 11.06 4.75 -10.94
N PHE A 49 11.28 5.94 -10.35
CA PHE A 49 10.33 7.04 -10.40
C PHE A 49 10.24 7.68 -11.79
N GLU A 50 11.34 7.78 -12.55
CA GLU A 50 11.32 8.24 -13.95
C GLU A 50 10.55 7.30 -14.90
N LEU A 51 10.43 6.01 -14.56
CA LEU A 51 9.68 5.02 -15.34
C LEU A 51 8.17 5.01 -15.04
N LEU A 52 7.75 5.63 -13.93
CA LEU A 52 6.34 5.70 -13.56
C LEU A 52 5.67 6.87 -14.28
N PRO A 53 4.42 6.72 -14.76
CA PRO A 53 3.76 7.79 -15.50
C PRO A 53 3.68 9.06 -14.66
N ASP A 54 4.19 10.17 -15.20
CA ASP A 54 4.10 11.48 -14.59
C ASP A 54 2.65 11.77 -14.16
N GLY A 55 2.45 12.09 -12.87
CA GLY A 55 1.15 12.45 -12.30
C GLY A 55 0.40 11.34 -11.57
N LEU A 56 0.68 10.05 -11.81
CA LEU A 56 -0.11 8.98 -11.17
C LEU A 56 0.08 8.94 -9.64
N PHE A 57 1.30 9.17 -9.17
CA PHE A 57 1.65 9.15 -7.73
C PHE A 57 1.79 10.54 -7.11
N THR A 58 1.76 11.59 -7.94
CA THR A 58 1.83 13.00 -7.50
C THR A 58 0.48 13.71 -7.58
N GLU A 59 -0.52 13.19 -8.31
CA GLU A 59 -1.87 13.76 -8.38
C GLU A 59 -2.96 12.81 -7.90
N THR A 60 -2.85 11.50 -8.17
CA THR A 60 -3.92 10.53 -7.82
C THR A 60 -3.67 9.84 -6.48
N PHE A 61 -2.42 9.51 -6.17
CA PHE A 61 -1.99 8.86 -4.92
C PHE A 61 -1.02 9.75 -4.14
N ALA A 62 -1.33 11.04 -4.01
CA ALA A 62 -0.47 12.03 -3.36
C ALA A 62 -1.00 12.57 -2.02
N PRO A 63 -1.22 11.72 -1.00
CA PRO A 63 -1.54 12.21 0.34
C PRO A 63 -0.31 12.78 1.08
N TYR A 64 0.92 12.61 0.55
CA TYR A 64 2.16 13.04 1.19
C TYR A 64 3.02 13.93 0.29
N ASP A 65 3.85 14.76 0.92
CA ASP A 65 4.82 15.62 0.23
C ASP A 65 5.99 14.79 -0.35
N MET A 66 6.33 13.66 0.30
CA MET A 66 7.36 12.74 -0.19
C MET A 66 6.83 11.75 -1.24
N VAL A 67 7.39 11.79 -2.46
CA VAL A 67 7.03 10.90 -3.58
C VAL A 67 7.25 9.43 -3.23
N GLU A 68 8.27 9.12 -2.44
CA GLU A 68 8.57 7.77 -1.98
C GLU A 68 7.42 7.19 -1.15
N PHE A 69 6.83 7.99 -0.27
CA PHE A 69 5.70 7.57 0.55
C PHE A 69 4.44 7.37 -0.29
N ASN A 70 4.22 8.25 -1.27
CA ASN A 70 3.11 8.12 -2.22
C ASN A 70 3.19 6.81 -3.02
N VAL A 71 4.38 6.47 -3.53
CA VAL A 71 4.58 5.22 -4.28
C VAL A 71 4.45 3.99 -3.40
N VAL A 72 5.06 3.99 -2.21
CA VAL A 72 4.91 2.86 -1.28
C VAL A 72 3.45 2.68 -0.87
N THR A 73 2.72 3.78 -0.63
CA THR A 73 1.30 3.75 -0.27
C THR A 73 0.46 3.16 -1.39
N ALA A 74 0.70 3.58 -2.63
CA ALA A 74 0.00 3.03 -3.77
C ALA A 74 0.29 1.52 -3.96
N LEU A 75 1.56 1.10 -3.83
CA LEU A 75 1.92 -0.32 -3.89
C LEU A 75 1.24 -1.15 -2.79
N VAL A 76 1.19 -0.63 -1.56
CA VAL A 76 0.50 -1.28 -0.43
C VAL A 76 -1.00 -1.39 -0.70
N VAL A 77 -1.64 -0.32 -1.18
CA VAL A 77 -3.08 -0.31 -1.51
C VAL A 77 -3.39 -1.32 -2.62
N ILE A 78 -2.62 -1.33 -3.70
CA ILE A 78 -2.79 -2.28 -4.81
C ILE A 78 -2.56 -3.72 -4.30
N GLY A 79 -1.49 -3.96 -3.54
CA GLY A 79 -1.15 -5.28 -3.00
C GLY A 79 -2.23 -5.83 -2.07
N VAL A 80 -2.76 -5.01 -1.16
CA VAL A 80 -3.86 -5.40 -0.27
C VAL A 80 -5.15 -5.60 -1.06
N GLY A 81 -5.44 -4.75 -2.05
CA GLY A 81 -6.57 -4.95 -2.96
C GLY A 81 -6.51 -6.31 -3.67
N MET A 82 -5.36 -6.65 -4.26
CA MET A 82 -5.13 -7.97 -4.87
C MET A 82 -5.30 -9.12 -3.88
N SER A 83 -4.77 -8.97 -2.65
CA SER A 83 -4.91 -9.97 -1.58
C SER A 83 -6.38 -10.20 -1.20
N ILE A 84 -7.18 -9.13 -1.04
CA ILE A 84 -8.61 -9.23 -0.73
C ILE A 84 -9.35 -9.93 -1.87
N VAL A 85 -9.11 -9.53 -3.12
CA VAL A 85 -9.71 -10.17 -4.30
C VAL A 85 -9.37 -11.66 -4.34
N TRP A 86 -8.12 -12.03 -4.10
CA TRP A 86 -7.69 -13.43 -4.06
C TRP A 86 -8.37 -14.21 -2.93
N GLN A 87 -8.50 -13.64 -1.74
CA GLN A 87 -9.19 -14.25 -0.61
C GLN A 87 -10.68 -14.49 -0.91
N VAL A 88 -11.35 -13.54 -1.55
CA VAL A 88 -12.76 -13.67 -1.93
C VAL A 88 -12.94 -14.72 -3.03
N LEU A 89 -12.09 -14.69 -4.07
CA LEU A 89 -12.15 -15.67 -5.17
C LEU A 89 -11.87 -17.08 -4.65
N SER A 90 -10.80 -17.28 -3.89
CA SER A 90 -10.45 -18.59 -3.33
C SER A 90 -11.57 -19.13 -2.43
N TRP A 91 -12.19 -18.27 -1.62
CA TRP A 91 -13.37 -18.66 -0.84
C TRP A 91 -14.56 -19.04 -1.72
N ALA A 92 -14.87 -18.26 -2.75
CA ALA A 92 -15.99 -18.52 -3.65
C ALA A 92 -15.82 -19.82 -4.45
N PHE A 93 -14.61 -20.08 -4.97
CA PHE A 93 -14.30 -21.29 -5.73
C PHE A 93 -14.28 -22.54 -4.86
N TRP A 94 -13.79 -22.47 -3.63
CA TRP A 94 -13.67 -23.62 -2.72
C TRP A 94 -14.94 -23.90 -1.90
N LYS A 95 -15.96 -23.04 -2.03
CA LYS A 95 -17.29 -23.24 -1.46
C LYS A 95 -18.22 -24.02 -2.41
N ARG A 96 -17.85 -24.16 -3.68
CA ARG A 96 -18.43 -25.13 -4.62
C ARG A 96 -17.82 -26.50 -4.38
#